data_AF-A0A380FEB9-F1
#
_entry.id   AF-A0A380FEB9-F1
#
_cell.length_a   1.000
_cell.length_b   1.000
_cell.length_c   1.000
_cell.angle_alpha   90.00
_cell.angle_beta   90.00
_cell.angle_gamma   90.00
#
_symmetry.space_group_name_H-M   'P 1'
#
loop_
_entity.id
_entity.type
_entity.pdbx_description
1 polymer ?
#
loop_
_entity_poly.entity_id
_entity_poly.type
_entity_poly.pdbx_seq_one_letter_code
_entity_poly.pdbx_strand_id
1 'polypeptide(L)' 'MGKLRLEFFRAATELDIKTVAIYSNEDKGSLHRYKADESYLVGEDLGPADSYLNIERIIEVAKRAEVDAIHPGYGFFK' A
#
# COMPACT_ATOMS: atom_id res chain seq x y z
N MET A 1 -11.77 4.25 0.21
CA MET A 1 -10.31 4.34 0.45
C MET A 1 -9.44 4.48 -0.82
N GLY A 2 -9.96 4.91 -1.98
CA GLY A 2 -9.19 4.93 -3.24
C GLY A 2 -8.61 6.28 -3.69
N LYS A 3 -9.37 7.38 -3.60
CA LYS A 3 -8.98 8.69 -4.16
C LYS A 3 -7.71 9.27 -3.53
N LEU A 4 -7.62 9.23 -2.20
CA LEU A 4 -6.49 9.81 -1.47
C LEU A 4 -5.17 9.06 -1.73
N ARG A 5 -5.24 7.74 -1.90
CA ARG A 5 -4.07 6.93 -2.27
C ARG A 5 -3.59 7.30 -3.67
N LEU A 6 -4.51 7.54 -4.60
CA LEU A 6 -4.19 7.96 -5.97
C LEU A 6 -3.49 9.33 -6.02
N GLU A 7 -3.92 10.28 -5.19
CA GLU A 7 -3.30 11.61 -5.08
C GLU A 7 -1.87 11.52 -4.52
N PHE A 8 -1.63 10.63 -3.54
CA PHE A 8 -0.29 10.36 -3.03
C PHE A 8 0.64 9.81 -4.12
N PHE A 9 0.20 8.78 -4.86
CA PHE A 9 1.02 8.21 -5.94
C PHE A 9 1.35 9.25 -7.00
N ARG A 10 0.37 10.08 -7.40
CA ARG A 10 0.61 11.16 -8.35
C ARG A 10 1.66 12.15 -7.85
N ALA A 11 1.57 12.59 -6.60
CA ALA A 11 2.55 13.52 -6.02
C ALA A 11 3.95 12.91 -5.93
N ALA A 12 4.05 11.63 -5.56
CA ALA A 12 5.33 10.91 -5.52
C ALA A 12 5.94 10.77 -6.94
N THR A 13 5.13 10.44 -7.94
CA THR A 13 5.57 10.40 -9.35
C THR A 13 6.04 11.77 -9.85
N GLU A 14 5.34 12.86 -9.49
CA GLU A 14 5.76 14.23 -9.83
C GLU A 14 7.11 14.63 -9.21
N LEU A 15 7.55 13.92 -8.16
CA LEU A 15 8.83 14.10 -7.47
C LEU A 15 9.88 13.05 -7.83
N ASP A 16 9.62 12.19 -8.83
CA ASP A 16 10.49 11.07 -9.23
C ASP A 16 10.79 10.07 -8.09
N ILE A 17 9.84 9.94 -7.17
CA ILE A 17 9.91 8.99 -6.05
C ILE A 17 9.24 7.68 -6.47
N LYS A 18 9.96 6.56 -6.36
CA LYS A 18 9.41 5.22 -6.57
C LYS A 18 8.36 4.88 -5.51
N THR A 19 7.31 4.20 -5.93
CA THR A 19 6.14 3.95 -5.10
C THR A 19 5.79 2.48 -4.99
N VAL A 20 5.42 2.07 -3.78
CA VAL A 20 5.00 0.69 -3.47
C VAL A 20 3.59 0.72 -2.88
N ALA A 21 2.70 -0.11 -3.42
CA ALA A 21 1.36 -0.31 -2.90
C ALA A 21 1.21 -1.66 -2.17
N ILE A 22 0.40 -1.67 -1.11
CA ILE A 22 -0.09 -2.90 -0.48
C ILE A 22 -1.58 -3.09 -0.74
N TYR A 23 -2.02 -4.31 -1.00
CA TYR A 23 -3.42 -4.63 -1.27
C TYR A 23 -3.87 -5.93 -0.58
N SER A 24 -5.17 -6.05 -0.28
CA SER A 24 -5.79 -7.28 0.23
C SER A 24 -6.31 -8.17 -0.91
N ASN A 25 -6.78 -9.39 -0.61
CA ASN A 25 -7.37 -10.25 -1.63
C ASN A 25 -8.58 -9.59 -2.34
N GLU A 26 -9.40 -8.86 -1.60
CA GLU A 26 -10.57 -8.13 -2.14
C GLU A 26 -10.15 -6.93 -3.00
N ASP A 27 -8.99 -6.34 -2.72
CA ASP A 27 -8.44 -5.20 -3.46
C ASP A 27 -7.55 -5.60 -4.66
N LYS A 28 -7.53 -6.86 -5.08
CA LYS A 28 -6.75 -7.32 -6.25
C LYS A 28 -6.98 -6.50 -7.52
N GLY A 29 -8.23 -6.06 -7.75
CA GLY A 29 -8.61 -5.22 -8.89
C GLY A 29 -8.57 -3.71 -8.63
N SER A 30 -8.09 -3.28 -7.45
CA SER A 30 -8.17 -1.89 -7.02
C SER A 30 -7.19 -1.00 -7.80
N LEU A 31 -7.66 0.18 -8.23
CA LEU A 31 -6.90 1.10 -9.09
C LEU A 31 -5.54 1.53 -8.51
N HIS A 32 -5.44 1.67 -7.19
CA HIS A 32 -4.21 2.10 -6.53
C HIS A 32 -3.05 1.12 -6.76
N ARG A 33 -3.35 -0.17 -6.91
CA ARG A 33 -2.38 -1.23 -7.21
C ARG A 33 -1.67 -0.99 -8.54
N TYR A 34 -2.43 -0.54 -9.55
CA TYR A 34 -1.92 -0.30 -10.90
C TYR A 34 -1.27 1.08 -11.08
N LYS A 35 -1.35 1.95 -10.05
CA LYS A 35 -0.74 3.28 -10.06
C LYS A 35 0.60 3.34 -9.34
N ALA A 36 0.91 2.35 -8.52
CA ALA A 36 2.23 2.20 -7.93
C ALA A 36 3.18 1.49 -8.90
N ASP A 37 4.48 1.73 -8.73
CA ASP A 37 5.53 1.06 -9.50
C ASP A 37 5.62 -0.43 -9.13
N GLU A 38 5.44 -0.74 -7.84
CA GLU A 38 5.36 -2.10 -7.32
C GLU A 38 4.12 -2.29 -6.45
N SER A 39 3.62 -3.53 -6.38
CA SER A 39 2.51 -3.84 -5.49
C SER A 39 2.58 -5.24 -4.89
N TYR A 40 2.22 -5.35 -3.62
CA TYR A 40 2.33 -6.57 -2.83
C TYR A 40 1.00 -6.93 -2.16
N LEU A 41 0.61 -8.20 -2.26
CA LEU A 41 -0.51 -8.73 -1.51
C LEU A 41 -0.11 -8.82 -0.03
N VAL A 42 -0.91 -8.24 0.84
CA VAL A 42 -0.75 -8.33 2.29
C VAL A 42 -1.94 -9.09 2.86
N GLY A 43 -1.66 -10.09 3.71
CA GLY A 43 -2.73 -10.90 4.31
C GLY A 43 -3.40 -11.82 3.30
N GLU A 44 -2.67 -12.77 2.70
CA GLU A 44 -3.24 -13.76 1.77
C GLU A 44 -4.32 -14.63 2.43
N ASP A 45 -4.20 -14.84 3.73
CA ASP A 45 -5.04 -15.63 4.64
C ASP A 45 -5.91 -14.75 5.55
N LEU A 46 -5.89 -13.43 5.39
CA LEU A 46 -6.59 -12.46 6.24
C LEU A 46 -7.77 -11.80 5.52
N GLY A 47 -8.76 -11.38 6.31
CA GLY A 47 -9.81 -10.49 5.83
C GLY A 47 -9.25 -9.09 5.52
N PRO A 48 -9.94 -8.26 4.71
CA PRO A 48 -9.40 -7.00 4.20
C PRO A 48 -8.94 -6.02 5.28
N ALA A 49 -9.72 -5.88 6.34
CA ALA A 49 -9.38 -5.00 7.45
C ALA A 49 -8.11 -5.49 8.16
N ASP A 50 -8.04 -6.79 8.43
CA ASP A 50 -6.89 -7.41 9.11
C ASP A 50 -5.63 -7.36 8.25
N SER A 51 -5.73 -7.56 6.93
CA SER A 51 -4.62 -7.36 5.98
C SER A 51 -4.00 -5.97 6.12
N TYR A 52 -4.84 -4.95 6.26
CA TYR A 52 -4.43 -3.55 6.33
C TYR A 52 -3.98 -3.10 7.72
N LEU A 53 -4.35 -3.83 8.77
CA LEU A 53 -3.95 -3.57 10.15
C LEU A 53 -2.78 -4.46 10.61
N ASN A 54 -2.34 -5.41 9.78
CA ASN A 54 -1.22 -6.29 10.09
C ASN A 54 0.13 -5.55 9.90
N ILE A 55 0.59 -4.92 10.99
CA ILE A 55 1.83 -4.13 11.03
C ILE A 55 3.05 -4.98 10.64
N GLU A 56 3.14 -6.22 11.13
CA GLU A 56 4.29 -7.08 10.88
C GLU A 56 4.47 -7.37 9.39
N ARG A 57 3.38 -7.72 8.69
CA ARG A 57 3.43 -7.97 7.25
C ARG A 57 3.68 -6.71 6.44
N ILE A 58 3.16 -5.56 6.88
CA ILE A 58 3.45 -4.28 6.24
C ILE A 58 4.95 -3.96 6.34
N ILE A 59 5.55 -4.17 7.52
CA ILE A 59 7.00 -3.98 7.72
C ILE A 59 7.81 -4.99 6.89
N GLU A 60 7.36 -6.24 6.78
CA GLU A 60 8.01 -7.25 5.94
C GLU A 60 8.04 -6.82 4.47
N VAL A 61 6.90 -6.38 3.93
CA VAL A 61 6.82 -5.84 2.56
C VAL A 61 7.73 -4.62 2.41
N ALA A 62 7.71 -3.69 3.35
CA ALA A 62 8.55 -2.50 3.33
C ALA A 62 10.05 -2.85 3.26
N LYS A 63 10.49 -3.83 4.07
CA LYS A 63 11.88 -4.32 4.05
C LYS A 63 12.22 -5.02 2.73
N ARG A 64 11.32 -5.86 2.23
CA ARG A 64 11.52 -6.62 0.99
C ARG A 64 11.59 -5.70 -0.24
N ALA A 65 10.80 -4.64 -0.25
CA ALA A 65 10.76 -3.65 -1.31
C ALA A 65 11.75 -2.49 -1.08
N GLU A 66 12.60 -2.59 -0.06
CA GLU A 66 13.66 -1.61 0.27
C GLU A 66 13.14 -0.16 0.34
N VAL A 67 11.96 0.04 0.95
CA VAL A 67 11.35 1.39 1.02
C VAL A 67 11.97 2.23 2.14
N ASP A 68 12.25 3.48 1.84
CA ASP A 68 12.81 4.44 2.81
C ASP A 68 11.75 5.06 3.73
N ALA A 69 10.49 5.11 3.29
CA ALA A 69 9.41 5.76 4.01
C ALA A 69 8.05 5.06 3.79
N ILE A 70 7.19 5.11 4.81
CA ILE A 70 5.81 4.61 4.75
C ILE A 70 4.85 5.76 5.00
N HIS A 71 3.95 6.00 4.05
CA HIS A 71 2.81 6.90 4.25
C HIS A 71 1.57 6.09 4.67
N PRO A 72 1.09 6.21 5.92
CA PRO A 72 0.00 5.38 6.43
C PRO A 72 -1.40 5.75 5.90
N GLY A 73 -1.52 6.85 5.15
CA GLY A 73 -2.81 7.41 4.76
C GLY A 73 -3.63 7.87 5.97
N TYR A 74 -4.92 8.12 5.76
CA TYR A 74 -5.86 8.49 6.83
C TYR A 74 -6.78 7.31 7.14
N GLY A 75 -6.93 6.98 8.43
CA GLY A 75 -7.80 5.91 8.93
C GLY A 75 -7.08 4.59 9.29
N PHE A 76 -5.76 4.54 9.19
CA PHE A 76 -4.94 3.44 9.70
C PHE A 76 -4.43 3.80 11.11
N PHE A 77 -4.39 2.81 12.02
CA PHE A 77 -4.02 2.94 13.45
C PHE A 77 -5.04 3.65 14.38
N LYS A 78 -6.28 3.14 14.44
CA LYS A 78 -7.16 3.40 15.60
C LYS A 78 -7.22 2.17 16.51
#